data_AF-A0A9N7V9V9-F1
#
_entry.id   AF-A0A9N7V9V9-F1
#
_cell.length_a   1.000
_cell.length_b   1.000
_cell.length_c   1.000
_cell.angle_alpha   90.00
_cell.angle_beta   90.00
_cell.angle_gamma   90.00
#
_symmetry.space_group_name_H-M   'P 1'
#
loop_
_entity.id
_entity.type
_entity.pdbx_description
1 polymer ?
#
loop_
_entity_poly.entity_id
_entity_poly.type
_entity_poly.pdbx_seq_one_letter_code
_entity_poly.pdbx_strand_id
1 'polypeptide(L)'
;MNLCIVSLLLTLDLATVALSLSTCSTLDMDQFKKKRIEAIRGQILSKLKLTNPPEDFPEPEEVSRDIVAIYNSTRDLLQEKANHRAATCERQRSEEEYYAKEVHKIDMYPFYPSENVISATHFNPYFRRLTFDVSSMEKNASNLVKAELRIFRLQNPVARVSEQRIELYQ
;
A
#
# COMPACT_ATOMS: atom_id res chain seq x y z
N MET A 1 -33.07 -61.00 17.75
CA MET A 1 -32.27 -60.24 18.72
C MET A 1 -30.80 -60.12 18.31
N ASN A 2 -30.16 -61.18 17.82
CA ASN A 2 -28.73 -61.15 17.42
C ASN A 2 -28.40 -60.28 16.20
N LEU A 3 -29.26 -60.20 15.18
CA LEU A 3 -28.99 -59.41 13.97
C LEU A 3 -28.93 -57.89 14.24
N CYS A 4 -29.78 -57.41 15.15
CA CYS A 4 -29.80 -56.00 15.55
C CYS A 4 -28.53 -55.62 16.32
N ILE A 5 -28.04 -56.50 17.19
CA ILE A 5 -26.82 -56.28 17.98
C ILE A 5 -25.60 -56.24 17.06
N VAL A 6 -25.50 -57.17 16.10
CA VAL A 6 -24.40 -57.19 15.12
C VAL A 6 -24.43 -55.95 14.23
N SER A 7 -25.61 -55.51 13.77
CA SER A 7 -25.75 -54.27 13.01
C SER A 7 -25.35 -53.04 13.82
N LEU A 8 -25.71 -52.99 15.10
CA LEU A 8 -25.34 -51.89 16.00
C LEU A 8 -23.83 -51.82 16.26
N LEU A 9 -23.16 -52.96 16.37
CA LEU A 9 -21.71 -53.03 16.52
C LEU A 9 -20.99 -52.59 15.25
N LEU A 10 -21.46 -53.03 14.08
CA LEU A 10 -20.90 -52.64 12.78
C LEU A 10 -21.06 -51.14 12.50
N THR A 11 -22.19 -50.53 12.87
CA THR A 11 -22.38 -49.07 12.70
C THR A 11 -21.51 -48.28 13.67
N LEU A 12 -21.27 -48.80 14.88
CA LEU A 12 -20.37 -48.17 15.85
C LEU A 12 -18.91 -48.21 15.38
N ASP A 13 -18.45 -49.36 14.85
CA ASP A 13 -17.11 -49.49 14.27
C ASP A 13 -16.93 -48.62 13.02
N LEU A 14 -17.95 -48.51 12.17
CA LEU A 14 -17.88 -47.63 10.99
C LEU A 14 -17.86 -46.15 11.37
N ALA A 15 -18.57 -45.76 12.44
CA ALA A 15 -18.55 -44.39 12.95
C ALA A 15 -17.20 -44.00 13.57
N THR A 16 -16.55 -44.90 14.31
CA THR A 16 -15.22 -44.63 14.87
C THR A 16 -14.16 -44.50 13.78
N VAL A 17 -14.21 -45.34 12.74
CA VAL A 17 -13.33 -45.23 11.57
C VAL A 17 -13.58 -43.93 10.80
N ALA A 18 -14.83 -43.54 10.57
CA ALA A 18 -15.18 -42.28 9.91
C ALA A 18 -14.68 -41.03 10.67
N LEU A 19 -14.74 -41.05 12.01
CA LEU A 19 -14.20 -39.97 12.85
C LEU A 19 -12.67 -39.93 12.80
N SER A 20 -12.00 -41.09 12.71
CA SER A 20 -10.54 -41.17 12.58
C SER A 20 -9.99 -40.80 11.20
N LEU A 21 -10.82 -40.88 10.15
CA LEU A 21 -10.50 -40.45 8.78
C LEU A 21 -10.71 -38.95 8.57
N SER A 22 -11.35 -38.26 9.51
CA SER A 22 -11.43 -36.80 9.50
C SER A 22 -10.09 -36.20 9.93
N THR A 23 -9.18 -36.03 8.97
CA THR A 23 -7.84 -35.43 9.16
C THR A 23 -7.87 -33.93 9.49
N CYS A 24 -9.04 -33.31 9.55
CA CYS A 24 -9.18 -31.90 9.91
C CYS A 24 -9.24 -31.75 11.43
N SER A 25 -8.11 -31.39 12.05
CA SER A 25 -8.09 -30.89 13.42
C SER A 25 -9.03 -29.69 13.55
N THR A 26 -9.78 -29.61 14.65
CA THR A 26 -10.59 -28.42 14.95
C THR A 26 -9.68 -27.19 15.00
N LEU A 27 -9.92 -26.24 14.09
CA LEU A 27 -9.11 -25.02 14.01
C LEU A 27 -9.62 -24.01 15.03
N ASP A 28 -8.82 -23.75 16.07
CA ASP A 28 -9.06 -22.64 16.99
C ASP A 28 -8.64 -21.31 16.34
N MET A 29 -9.61 -20.66 15.71
CA MET A 29 -9.43 -19.37 15.06
C MET A 29 -8.88 -18.29 16.00
N ASP A 30 -9.17 -18.36 17.30
CA ASP A 30 -8.73 -17.34 18.25
C ASP A 30 -7.26 -17.51 18.61
N GLN A 31 -6.77 -18.75 18.70
CA GLN A 31 -5.33 -19.01 18.83
C GLN A 31 -4.56 -18.50 17.60
N PHE A 32 -5.07 -18.75 16.39
CA PHE A 32 -4.42 -18.26 15.16
C PHE A 32 -4.44 -16.74 15.05
N LYS A 33 -5.55 -16.09 15.38
CA LYS A 33 -5.64 -14.63 15.42
C LYS A 33 -4.62 -14.04 16.41
N LYS A 34 -4.51 -14.58 17.62
CA LYS A 34 -3.53 -14.13 18.62
C LYS A 34 -2.09 -14.25 18.10
N LYS A 35 -1.72 -15.41 17.54
CA LYS A 35 -0.40 -15.62 16.91
C LYS A 35 -0.15 -14.64 15.77
N ARG A 36 -1.19 -14.36 14.96
CA ARG A 36 -1.09 -13.45 13.83
C ARG A 36 -0.91 -11.99 14.27
N ILE A 37 -1.61 -11.56 15.32
CA ILE A 37 -1.46 -10.21 15.90
C ILE A 37 -0.02 -10.01 16.38
N GLU A 38 0.55 -10.97 17.12
CA GLU A 38 1.93 -10.85 17.62
C GLU A 38 2.95 -10.83 16.47
N ALA A 39 2.74 -11.65 15.44
CA ALA A 39 3.58 -11.63 14.25
C ALA A 39 3.50 -10.29 13.50
N ILE A 40 2.30 -9.71 13.36
CA ILE A 40 2.12 -8.40 12.71
C ILE A 40 2.75 -7.28 13.54
N ARG A 41 2.64 -7.33 14.89
CA ARG A 41 3.30 -6.37 15.78
C ARG A 41 4.81 -6.37 15.55
N GLY A 42 5.45 -7.54 15.59
CA GLY A 42 6.89 -7.67 15.32
C GLY A 42 7.26 -7.23 13.90
N GLN A 43 6.41 -7.52 12.91
CA GLN A 43 6.62 -7.10 11.53
C GLN A 43 6.60 -5.57 11.38
N ILE A 44 5.64 -4.87 12.00
CA ILE A 44 5.55 -3.41 11.94
C ILE A 44 6.78 -2.78 12.59
N LEU A 45 7.14 -3.23 13.80
CA LEU A 45 8.30 -2.70 14.54
C LEU A 45 9.61 -2.94 13.78
N SER A 46 9.82 -4.13 13.21
CA SER A 46 10.98 -4.45 12.39
C SER A 46 11.08 -3.56 11.15
N LYS A 47 9.96 -3.32 10.45
CA LYS A 47 9.91 -2.43 9.29
C LYS A 47 10.24 -0.99 9.64
N LEU A 48 9.80 -0.50 10.80
CA LEU A 48 10.08 0.84 11.31
C LEU A 48 11.45 0.95 11.99
N LYS A 49 12.21 -0.15 12.10
CA LYS A 49 13.48 -0.23 12.85
C LYS A 49 13.33 0.17 14.32
N LEU A 50 12.19 -0.15 14.92
CA LEU A 50 11.90 0.07 16.34
C LEU A 50 12.02 -1.25 17.11
N THR A 51 12.64 -1.21 18.28
CA THR A 51 12.68 -2.35 19.21
C THR A 51 11.39 -2.48 20.02
N ASN A 52 10.82 -1.34 20.43
CA ASN A 52 9.57 -1.26 21.18
C ASN A 52 8.66 -0.18 20.58
N PRO A 53 7.34 -0.22 20.81
CA PRO A 53 6.45 0.89 20.48
C PRO A 53 6.94 2.21 21.13
N PRO A 54 6.76 3.37 20.49
CA PRO A 54 7.02 4.66 21.11
C PRO A 54 6.23 4.81 22.41
N GLU A 55 6.80 5.43 23.44
CA GLU A 55 6.16 5.55 24.76
C GLU A 55 5.14 6.69 24.83
N ASP A 56 5.28 7.70 23.97
CA ASP A 56 4.42 8.87 23.95
C ASP A 56 3.33 8.74 22.88
N PHE A 57 2.08 8.69 23.34
CA PHE A 57 0.88 8.67 22.50
C PHE A 57 0.09 9.93 22.83
N PRO A 58 0.41 11.08 22.23
CA PRO A 58 -0.39 12.27 22.43
C PRO A 58 -1.84 12.00 22.05
N GLU A 59 -2.78 12.67 22.72
CA GLU A 59 -4.19 12.61 22.34
C GLU A 59 -4.34 12.92 20.84
N PRO A 60 -5.30 12.27 20.14
CA PRO A 60 -5.46 12.43 18.71
C PRO A 60 -5.85 13.87 18.36
N GLU A 61 -4.83 14.70 18.14
CA GLU A 61 -4.99 16.03 17.58
C GLU A 61 -5.44 15.92 16.12
N GLU A 62 -6.15 16.94 15.64
CA GLU A 62 -6.56 17.00 14.24
C GLU A 62 -5.31 17.03 13.35
N VAL A 63 -5.10 15.96 12.60
CA VAL A 63 -3.97 15.84 11.69
C VAL A 63 -4.07 16.90 10.60
N SER A 64 -2.98 17.64 10.35
CA SER A 64 -2.93 18.66 9.30
C SER A 64 -3.38 18.11 7.94
N ARG A 65 -4.11 18.95 7.18
CA ARG A 65 -4.62 18.61 5.84
C ARG A 65 -3.51 18.15 4.89
N ASP A 66 -2.31 18.70 5.03
CA ASP A 66 -1.16 18.36 4.19
C ASP A 66 -0.71 16.91 4.43
N ILE A 67 -0.67 16.48 5.70
CA ILE A 67 -0.33 15.10 6.07
C ILE A 67 -1.42 14.15 5.57
N VAL A 68 -2.70 14.51 5.73
CA VAL A 68 -3.82 13.73 5.21
C VAL A 68 -3.74 13.60 3.69
N ALA A 69 -3.37 14.66 2.97
CA ALA A 69 -3.18 14.65 1.52
C ALA A 69 -2.03 13.72 1.10
N ILE A 70 -0.89 13.76 1.81
CA ILE A 70 0.24 12.85 1.58
C ILE A 70 -0.18 11.39 1.81
N TYR A 71 -0.89 11.12 2.91
CA TYR A 71 -1.38 9.79 3.24
C TYR A 71 -2.31 9.25 2.14
N ASN A 72 -3.31 10.03 1.72
CA ASN A 72 -4.23 9.62 0.67
C ASN A 72 -3.50 9.36 -0.66
N SER A 73 -2.60 10.25 -1.07
CA SER A 73 -1.80 10.06 -2.28
C SER A 73 -0.96 8.77 -2.23
N THR A 74 -0.36 8.50 -1.07
CA THR A 74 0.45 7.29 -0.84
C THR A 74 -0.40 6.03 -0.83
N ARG A 75 -1.58 6.05 -0.20
CA ARG A 75 -2.54 4.94 -0.23
C ARG A 75 -2.93 4.59 -1.65
N ASP A 76 -3.30 5.60 -2.44
CA ASP A 76 -3.74 5.40 -3.82
C ASP A 76 -2.58 4.87 -4.69
N LEU A 77 -1.36 5.34 -4.46
CA LEU A 77 -0.14 4.82 -5.10
C LEU A 77 0.15 3.35 -4.74
N LEU A 78 0.04 3.00 -3.46
CA LEU A 78 0.24 1.63 -2.99
C LEU A 78 -0.80 0.69 -3.58
N GLN A 79 -2.04 1.15 -3.73
CA GLN A 79 -3.10 0.38 -4.39
C GLN A 79 -2.79 0.14 -5.87
N GLU A 80 -2.35 1.16 -6.60
CA GLU A 80 -1.94 1.03 -8.01
C GLU A 80 -0.79 0.03 -8.17
N LYS A 81 0.22 0.11 -7.30
CA LYS A 81 1.35 -0.85 -7.28
C LYS A 81 0.89 -2.27 -6.98
N ALA A 82 -0.05 -2.45 -6.05
CA ALA A 82 -0.61 -3.76 -5.74
C ALA A 82 -1.36 -4.35 -6.96
N ASN A 83 -2.15 -3.52 -7.64
CA ASN A 83 -2.87 -3.92 -8.85
C ASN A 83 -1.91 -4.29 -9.99
N HIS A 84 -0.86 -3.49 -10.21
CA HIS A 84 0.16 -3.78 -11.22
C HIS A 84 0.86 -5.11 -10.95
N ARG A 85 1.30 -5.36 -9.71
CA ARG A 85 1.93 -6.62 -9.31
C ARG A 85 1.02 -7.82 -9.51
N ALA A 86 -0.27 -7.67 -9.22
CA ALA A 86 -1.25 -8.72 -9.46
C ALA A 86 -1.39 -9.01 -10.97
N ALA A 87 -1.38 -7.97 -11.81
CA ALA A 87 -1.46 -8.10 -13.27
C ALA A 87 -0.19 -8.74 -13.88
N THR A 88 1.00 -8.44 -13.35
CA THR A 88 2.28 -8.96 -13.86
C THR A 88 2.73 -10.26 -13.19
N CYS A 89 1.97 -10.79 -12.22
CA CYS A 89 2.35 -11.97 -11.43
C CYS A 89 3.73 -11.87 -10.76
N GLU A 90 4.16 -10.65 -10.42
CA GLU A 90 5.43 -10.39 -9.76
C GLU A 90 5.43 -10.92 -8.31
N ARG A 91 6.27 -11.92 -8.04
CA ARG A 91 6.42 -12.52 -6.70
C ARG A 91 7.63 -12.05 -5.91
N GLN A 92 8.63 -11.47 -6.58
CA GLN A 92 9.88 -11.09 -5.93
C GLN A 92 9.75 -9.70 -5.31
N ARG A 93 10.10 -9.60 -4.02
CA ARG A 93 10.32 -8.31 -3.35
C ARG A 93 11.81 -8.17 -3.08
N SER A 94 12.39 -7.03 -3.43
CA SER A 94 13.78 -6.76 -3.07
C SER A 94 13.91 -6.53 -1.57
N GLU A 95 15.08 -6.83 -1.01
CA GLU A 95 15.38 -6.57 0.41
C GLU A 95 15.27 -5.08 0.76
N GLU A 96 15.54 -4.20 -0.21
CA GLU A 96 15.41 -2.74 -0.10
C GLU A 96 13.97 -2.27 0.16
N GLU A 97 12.96 -3.05 -0.26
CA GLU A 97 11.53 -2.78 -0.02
C GLU A 97 11.08 -3.23 1.38
N TYR A 98 11.92 -3.98 2.12
CA TYR A 98 11.51 -4.52 3.40
C TYR A 98 11.27 -3.41 4.44
N TYR A 99 12.22 -2.49 4.60
CA TYR A 99 12.12 -1.40 5.58
C TYR A 99 11.20 -0.27 5.11
N ALA A 100 10.55 0.38 6.07
CA ALA A 100 9.74 1.56 5.82
C ALA A 100 10.58 2.67 5.19
N LYS A 101 9.94 3.47 4.34
CA LYS A 101 10.52 4.64 3.68
C LYS A 101 9.76 5.87 4.12
N GLU A 102 10.49 6.93 4.39
CA GLU A 102 9.91 8.24 4.59
C GLU A 102 9.36 8.77 3.26
N VAL A 103 8.20 9.41 3.32
CA VAL A 103 7.51 9.92 2.13
C VAL A 103 7.43 11.43 2.23
N HIS A 104 8.04 12.11 1.26
CA HIS A 104 7.92 13.55 1.08
C HIS A 104 7.09 13.87 -0.16
N LYS A 105 6.26 14.90 -0.06
CA LYS A 105 5.56 15.51 -1.20
C LYS A 105 6.14 16.89 -1.41
N ILE A 106 6.63 17.14 -2.63
CA ILE A 106 7.18 18.43 -3.03
C ILE A 106 6.26 18.96 -4.12
N ASP A 107 5.58 20.06 -3.81
CA ASP A 107 4.77 20.75 -4.78
C ASP A 107 5.69 21.54 -5.74
N MET A 108 5.24 21.72 -6.99
CA MET A 108 6.03 22.50 -7.94
C MET A 108 6.13 23.95 -7.43
N TYR A 109 7.26 24.59 -7.74
CA TYR A 109 7.47 25.99 -7.45
C TYR A 109 6.31 26.81 -8.05
N PRO A 110 5.52 27.49 -7.20
CA PRO A 110 4.32 28.16 -7.66
C PRO A 110 4.68 29.36 -8.52
N PHE A 111 4.06 29.47 -9.69
CA PHE A 111 4.13 30.68 -10.51
C PHE A 111 3.23 31.80 -9.96
N TYR A 112 2.19 31.42 -9.22
CA TYR A 112 1.30 32.33 -8.50
C TYR A 112 1.23 31.95 -7.02
N PRO A 113 1.21 32.92 -6.08
CA PRO A 113 1.46 32.68 -4.64
C PRO A 113 0.48 31.73 -3.90
N SER A 114 -0.51 31.14 -4.57
CA SER A 114 -1.60 30.41 -3.92
C SER A 114 -2.04 29.12 -4.61
N GLU A 115 -1.43 28.70 -5.73
CA GLU A 115 -1.94 27.55 -6.48
C GLU A 115 -0.82 26.66 -7.07
N ASN A 116 -0.85 25.37 -6.72
CA ASN A 116 -0.10 24.31 -7.40
C ASN A 116 -0.81 23.92 -8.72
N VAL A 117 -0.93 24.88 -9.64
CA VAL A 117 -1.64 24.73 -10.92
C VAL A 117 -0.72 25.03 -12.09
N ILE A 118 -0.66 24.10 -13.05
CA ILE A 118 0.10 24.28 -14.28
C ILE A 118 -0.64 25.29 -15.15
N SER A 119 -0.15 26.53 -15.18
CA SER A 119 -0.79 27.61 -15.94
C SER A 119 -0.92 27.26 -17.43
N ALA A 120 -2.14 27.32 -17.94
CA ALA A 120 -2.43 27.10 -19.34
C ALA A 120 -1.96 28.25 -20.25
N THR A 121 -1.80 29.45 -19.67
CA THR A 121 -1.61 30.71 -20.43
C THR A 121 -0.18 31.23 -20.41
N HIS A 122 0.63 30.88 -19.42
CA HIS A 122 1.98 31.43 -19.27
C HIS A 122 3.06 30.67 -20.04
N PHE A 123 2.74 29.49 -20.57
CA PHE A 123 3.68 28.67 -21.32
C PHE A 123 3.25 28.51 -22.77
N ASN A 124 4.25 28.32 -23.61
CA ASN A 124 4.13 27.93 -25.00
C ASN A 124 3.05 26.84 -25.19
N PRO A 125 2.22 26.89 -26.24
CA PRO A 125 1.17 25.90 -26.47
C PRO A 125 1.67 24.45 -26.60
N TYR A 126 2.96 24.26 -26.91
CA TYR A 126 3.56 22.96 -27.15
C TYR A 126 4.23 22.33 -25.93
N PHE A 127 4.62 23.10 -24.90
CA PHE A 127 5.29 22.54 -23.72
C PHE A 127 4.96 23.31 -22.44
N ARG A 128 5.09 22.61 -21.30
CA ARG A 128 4.96 23.18 -19.96
C ARG A 128 6.26 22.92 -19.20
N ARG A 129 6.74 23.91 -18.44
CA ARG A 129 7.92 23.76 -17.58
C ARG A 129 7.46 23.65 -16.13
N LEU A 130 7.90 22.58 -15.46
CA LEU A 130 7.69 22.37 -14.04
C LEU A 130 9.03 22.55 -13.34
N THR A 131 9.06 23.40 -12.32
CA THR A 131 10.25 23.67 -11.51
C THR A 131 9.97 23.24 -10.09
N PHE A 132 10.95 22.67 -9.40
CA PHE A 132 10.80 22.20 -8.02
C PHE A 132 11.91 22.79 -7.18
N ASP A 133 11.56 23.30 -5.99
CA ASP A 133 12.56 23.65 -4.99
C ASP A 133 12.84 22.43 -4.13
N VAL A 134 14.07 21.91 -4.25
CA VAL A 134 14.56 20.74 -3.50
C VAL A 134 15.63 21.14 -2.49
N SER A 135 15.79 22.45 -2.20
CA SER A 135 16.82 22.96 -1.29
C SER A 135 16.70 22.42 0.14
N SER A 136 15.47 22.12 0.58
CA SER A 136 15.17 21.52 1.88
C SER A 136 15.39 20.02 1.95
N MET A 137 15.61 19.35 0.81
CA MET A 137 15.88 17.92 0.79
C MET A 137 17.30 17.62 1.27
N GLU A 138 17.46 16.49 1.96
CA GLU A 138 18.79 16.00 2.30
C GLU A 138 19.59 15.74 1.01
N LYS A 139 20.80 16.32 0.92
CA LYS A 139 21.67 16.19 -0.27
C LYS A 139 22.18 14.76 -0.49
N ASN A 140 21.95 13.85 0.46
CA ASN A 140 22.34 12.46 0.40
C ASN A 140 21.40 11.68 -0.53
N ALA A 141 21.68 11.74 -1.83
CA ALA A 141 20.94 10.99 -2.86
C ALA A 141 20.92 9.47 -2.62
N SER A 142 21.83 8.94 -1.81
CA SER A 142 21.90 7.52 -1.44
C SER A 142 20.68 7.02 -0.66
N ASN A 143 19.94 7.89 0.02
CA ASN A 143 18.73 7.53 0.77
C ASN A 143 17.47 7.56 -0.11
N LEU A 144 17.53 8.14 -1.30
CA LEU A 144 16.40 8.23 -2.22
C LEU A 144 16.21 6.92 -2.97
N VAL A 145 15.16 6.18 -2.60
CA VAL A 145 14.83 4.89 -3.24
C VAL A 145 13.93 5.09 -4.46
N LYS A 146 13.04 6.08 -4.43
CA LYS A 146 12.10 6.33 -5.52
C LYS A 146 11.60 7.77 -5.53
N ALA A 147 11.49 8.35 -6.72
CA ALA A 147 10.80 9.60 -6.98
C ALA A 147 9.83 9.40 -8.15
N GLU A 148 8.63 9.98 -8.06
CA GLU A 148 7.59 9.88 -9.09
C GLU A 148 6.95 11.26 -9.29
N LEU A 149 6.82 11.71 -10.54
CA LEU A 149 6.08 12.91 -10.90
C LEU A 149 4.59 12.56 -11.07
N ARG A 150 3.70 13.22 -10.31
CA ARG A 150 2.25 13.03 -10.42
C ARG A 150 1.59 14.32 -10.90
N ILE A 151 0.81 14.22 -11.97
CA ILE A 151 0.07 15.33 -12.57
C ILE A 151 -1.40 14.97 -12.64
N PHE A 152 -2.26 15.87 -12.16
CA PHE A 152 -3.70 15.71 -12.31
C PHE A 152 -4.13 16.14 -13.72
N ARG A 153 -4.64 15.19 -14.51
CA ARG A 153 -5.07 15.44 -15.88
C ARG A 153 -6.52 15.93 -15.92
N LEU A 154 -6.72 17.13 -16.44
CA LEU A 154 -8.04 17.67 -16.79
C LEU A 154 -8.39 17.34 -18.25
N GLN A 155 -9.68 17.23 -18.55
CA GLN A 155 -10.14 17.16 -19.94
C GLN A 155 -9.87 18.50 -20.63
N ASN A 156 -9.34 18.45 -21.85
CA ASN A 156 -9.15 19.62 -22.69
C ASN A 156 -10.39 19.81 -23.58
N PRO A 157 -11.30 20.75 -23.26
CA PRO A 157 -12.53 20.94 -24.04
C PRO A 157 -12.26 21.45 -25.46
N VAL A 158 -11.07 21.97 -25.73
CA VAL A 158 -10.67 22.50 -27.05
C VAL A 158 -9.97 21.42 -27.90
N ALA A 159 -9.78 20.21 -27.36
CA ALA A 159 -9.12 19.13 -28.09
C ALA A 159 -9.96 18.70 -29.30
N ARG A 160 -9.32 18.69 -30.48
CA ARG A 160 -9.92 18.18 -31.72
C ARG A 160 -9.71 16.67 -31.92
N VAL A 161 -8.94 16.05 -31.03
CA VAL A 161 -8.54 14.64 -31.07
C VAL A 161 -8.83 14.00 -29.72
N SER A 162 -9.18 12.71 -29.73
CA SER A 162 -9.53 11.94 -28.52
C SER A 162 -8.32 11.56 -27.67
N GLU A 163 -7.13 11.54 -28.26
CA GLU A 163 -5.88 11.14 -27.60
C GLU A 163 -4.79 12.19 -27.84
N GLN A 164 -3.99 12.43 -26.81
CA GLN A 164 -2.85 13.34 -26.86
C GLN A 164 -1.61 12.61 -26.33
N ARG A 165 -0.57 12.53 -27.15
CA ARG A 165 0.74 12.02 -26.75
C ARG A 165 1.54 13.13 -26.08
N ILE A 166 2.10 12.84 -24.91
CA ILE A 166 2.91 13.76 -24.12
C ILE A 166 4.28 13.12 -23.93
N GLU A 167 5.32 13.95 -23.93
CA GLU A 167 6.70 13.53 -23.69
C GLU A 167 7.28 14.34 -22.52
N LEU A 168 8.06 13.67 -21.67
CA LEU A 168 8.69 14.26 -20.50
C LEU A 168 10.18 14.42 -20.77
N TYR A 169 10.70 15.62 -20.47
CA TYR A 169 12.09 16.00 -20.63
C TYR A 169 12.63 16.52 -19.29
N GLN A 170 13.91 16.26 -19.01
CA GLN A 170 14.64 16.75 -17.84
C GLN A 170 15.83 17.60 -18.29
#